data_AF-A0AAU1VSZ6-F1
#
_entry.id   AF-A0AAU1VSZ6-F1
#
_cell.length_a   1.000
_cell.length_b   1.000
_cell.length_c   1.000
_cell.angle_alpha   90.00
_cell.angle_beta   90.00
_cell.angle_gamma   90.00
#
_symmetry.space_group_name_H-M   'P 1'
#
loop_
_entity.id
_entity.type
_entity.pdbx_description
1 polymer ?
#
loop_
_entity_poly.entity_id
_entity_poly.type
_entity_poly.pdbx_seq_one_letter_code
_entity_poly.pdbx_strand_id
1 'polypeptide(L)'
;MAASCSSGGGSPDTSRLTDREREWVEFSYAHEKNEDVKRTWEQLPADGVKSYLDQQRPRLCGDTAALMKSLKEAGYEAGEMQDYKRKSAELVC
;
A
#
# COMPACT_ATOMS: atom_id res chain seq x y z
N MET A 1 22.26 -20.73 23.47
CA MET A 1 21.97 -19.37 22.98
C MET A 1 20.67 -19.43 22.21
N ALA A 2 19.56 -19.09 22.86
CA ALA A 2 18.26 -18.99 22.18
C ALA A 2 18.18 -17.57 21.61
N ALA A 3 18.62 -17.41 20.37
CA ALA A 3 18.37 -16.19 19.61
C ALA A 3 16.87 -16.10 19.39
N SER A 4 16.30 -14.99 19.86
CA SER A 4 14.92 -14.60 19.72
C SER A 4 14.45 -14.84 18.28
N CYS A 5 13.42 -15.67 18.11
CA CYS A 5 12.61 -15.66 16.91
C CYS A 5 11.82 -14.36 16.92
N SER A 6 12.48 -13.24 16.55
CA SER A 6 11.76 -12.04 16.17
C SER A 6 10.84 -12.45 15.03
N SER A 7 9.53 -12.44 15.27
CA SER A 7 8.54 -12.41 14.20
C SER A 7 9.03 -11.41 13.18
N GLY A 8 9.43 -11.86 11.99
CA GLY A 8 9.63 -10.99 10.85
C GLY A 8 8.26 -10.50 10.39
N GLY A 9 7.68 -9.57 11.14
CA GLY A 9 6.68 -8.63 10.64
C GLY A 9 7.46 -7.40 10.19
N GLY A 10 7.84 -7.39 8.92
CA GLY A 10 8.59 -6.29 8.34
C GLY A 10 7.68 -5.10 8.05
N SER A 11 8.23 -3.90 7.97
CA SER A 11 7.58 -2.82 7.22
C SER A 11 8.12 -2.84 5.78
N PRO A 12 7.36 -2.40 4.77
CA PRO A 12 7.86 -2.30 3.41
C PRO A 12 9.13 -1.44 3.35
N ASP A 13 10.11 -1.83 2.53
CA ASP A 13 11.30 -1.02 2.30
C ASP A 13 10.96 0.20 1.42
N THR A 14 10.78 1.36 2.05
CA THR A 14 10.40 2.61 1.40
C THR A 14 11.57 3.56 1.17
N SER A 15 12.81 3.08 1.33
CA SER A 15 14.03 3.92 1.29
C SER A 15 14.27 4.62 -0.06
N ARG A 16 13.69 4.12 -1.16
CA ARG A 16 13.77 4.68 -2.52
C ARG A 16 12.57 5.55 -2.93
N LEU A 17 11.59 5.68 -2.03
CA LEU A 17 10.39 6.49 -2.25
C LEU A 17 10.61 7.93 -1.80
N THR A 18 9.92 8.86 -2.47
CA THR A 18 9.75 10.23 -1.96
C THR A 18 8.90 10.23 -0.69
N ASP A 19 8.92 11.33 0.07
CA ASP A 19 8.16 11.41 1.33
C ASP A 19 6.65 11.17 1.12
N ARG A 20 6.08 11.70 0.02
CA ARG A 20 4.66 11.47 -0.31
C ARG A 20 4.35 10.03 -0.68
N GLU A 21 5.20 9.42 -1.51
CA GLU A 21 5.06 8.02 -1.90
C GLU A 21 5.20 7.09 -0.70
N ARG A 22 6.16 7.38 0.20
CA ARG A 22 6.34 6.66 1.46
C ARG A 22 5.09 6.76 2.33
N GLU A 23 4.56 7.97 2.53
CA GLU A 23 3.35 8.16 3.33
C GLU A 23 2.18 7.35 2.78
N TRP A 24 2.02 7.33 1.46
CA TRP A 24 0.95 6.54 0.84
C TRP A 24 1.15 5.03 1.01
N VAL A 25 2.38 4.54 0.89
CA VAL A 25 2.72 3.13 1.09
C VAL A 25 2.47 2.71 2.53
N GLU A 26 2.91 3.51 3.50
CA GLU A 26 2.69 3.24 4.92
C GLU A 26 1.19 3.23 5.26
N PHE A 27 0.44 4.20 4.73
CA PHE A 27 -1.01 4.24 4.89
C PHE A 27 -1.68 3.01 4.27
N SER A 28 -1.33 2.66 3.03
CA SER A 28 -1.92 1.52 2.32
C SER A 28 -1.61 0.21 3.00
N TYR A 29 -0.36 0.01 3.44
CA TYR A 29 0.06 -1.18 4.19
C TYR A 29 -0.68 -1.29 5.54
N ALA A 30 -0.88 -0.19 6.26
CA ALA A 30 -1.61 -0.20 7.53
C ALA A 30 -3.09 -0.58 7.36
N HIS A 31 -3.70 -0.26 6.21
CA HIS A 31 -5.11 -0.52 5.93
C HIS A 31 -5.35 -1.72 5.01
N GLU A 32 -4.30 -2.38 4.53
CA GLU A 32 -4.38 -3.55 3.67
C GLU A 32 -5.09 -4.70 4.40
N LYS A 33 -6.14 -5.22 3.78
CA LYS A 33 -6.99 -6.29 4.32
C LYS A 33 -6.47 -7.67 3.91
N ASN A 34 -5.60 -7.74 2.89
CA ASN A 34 -5.01 -8.97 2.40
C ASN A 34 -3.58 -9.18 2.95
N GLU A 35 -3.45 -10.13 3.87
CA GLU A 35 -2.16 -10.47 4.50
C GLU A 35 -1.12 -11.02 3.50
N ASP A 36 -1.53 -11.69 2.43
CA ASP A 36 -0.59 -12.15 1.39
C ASP A 36 -0.01 -10.97 0.61
N VAL A 37 -0.80 -9.92 0.39
CA VAL A 37 -0.32 -8.67 -0.22
C VAL A 37 0.67 -8.00 0.74
N LYS A 38 0.34 -7.84 2.03
CA LYS A 38 1.27 -7.27 3.03
C LYS A 38 2.61 -8.00 3.03
N ARG A 39 2.58 -9.33 3.11
CA ARG A 39 3.77 -10.16 3.09
C ARG A 39 4.58 -10.01 1.81
N THR A 40 3.91 -9.84 0.67
CA THR A 40 4.59 -9.58 -0.61
C THR A 40 5.35 -8.25 -0.54
N TRP A 41 4.73 -7.19 -0.03
CA TRP A 41 5.37 -5.88 0.12
C TRP A 41 6.59 -5.91 1.05
N GLU A 42 6.52 -6.67 2.14
CA GLU A 42 7.64 -6.85 3.08
C GLU A 42 8.85 -7.56 2.48
N GLN A 43 8.63 -8.39 1.45
CA GLN A 43 9.67 -9.13 0.76
C GLN A 43 10.28 -8.38 -0.43
N LEU A 44 9.63 -7.30 -0.88
CA LEU A 44 10.15 -6.51 -1.99
C LEU A 44 11.32 -5.63 -1.54
N PRO A 45 12.42 -5.56 -2.32
CA PRO A 45 13.43 -4.53 -2.11
C PRO A 45 12.86 -3.15 -2.42
N ALA A 46 13.52 -2.08 -1.96
CA ALA A 46 13.06 -0.70 -2.17
C ALA A 46 12.69 -0.35 -3.63
N ASP A 47 13.49 -0.80 -4.60
CA ASP A 47 13.22 -0.59 -6.03
C ASP A 47 11.99 -1.38 -6.51
N GLY A 48 11.72 -2.54 -5.90
CA GLY A 48 10.52 -3.35 -6.13
C GLY A 48 9.26 -2.68 -5.58
N VAL A 49 9.33 -2.10 -4.38
CA VAL A 49 8.22 -1.31 -3.79
C VAL A 49 7.89 -0.12 -4.67
N LYS A 50 8.92 0.61 -5.15
CA LYS A 50 8.75 1.72 -6.09
C LYS A 50 8.09 1.28 -7.39
N SER A 51 8.59 0.20 -7.99
CA SER A 51 8.04 -0.33 -9.24
C SER A 51 6.59 -0.79 -9.08
N TYR A 52 6.24 -1.40 -7.94
CA TYR A 52 4.87 -1.78 -7.64
C TYR A 52 3.94 -0.56 -7.57
N LEU A 53 4.37 0.49 -6.86
CA LEU A 53 3.61 1.74 -6.79
C LEU A 53 3.38 2.36 -8.17
N ASP A 54 4.42 2.43 -8.99
CA ASP A 54 4.34 2.95 -10.37
C ASP A 54 3.36 2.16 -11.25
N GLN A 55 3.28 0.83 -11.05
CA GLN A 55 2.30 -0.01 -11.75
C GLN A 55 0.86 0.22 -11.27
N GLN A 56 0.66 0.55 -9.99
CA GLN A 56 -0.68 0.81 -9.44
C GLN A 56 -1.16 2.23 -9.74
N ARG A 57 -0.26 3.20 -9.89
CA ARG A 57 -0.59 4.63 -10.15
C ARG A 57 -1.71 4.84 -11.17
N PRO A 58 -1.71 4.23 -12.38
CA PRO A 58 -2.79 4.41 -13.34
C PRO A 58 -4.17 3.99 -12.83
N ARG A 59 -4.23 2.96 -11.96
CA ARG A 59 -5.48 2.50 -11.34
C ARG A 59 -5.91 3.39 -10.19
N LEU A 60 -4.95 3.86 -9.39
CA LEU A 60 -5.18 4.75 -8.25
C LEU A 60 -5.65 6.14 -8.70
N CYS A 61 -5.13 6.62 -9.82
CA CYS A 61 -5.30 7.99 -10.31
C CYS A 61 -6.21 8.10 -11.52
N GLY A 62 -6.65 6.96 -12.08
CA GLY A 62 -7.54 6.90 -13.22
C GLY A 62 -9.01 6.93 -12.82
N ASP A 63 -9.73 5.87 -13.19
CA ASP A 63 -11.17 5.79 -12.99
C ASP A 63 -11.52 5.58 -11.50
N THR A 64 -12.08 6.63 -10.90
CA THR A 64 -12.56 6.61 -9.51
C THR A 64 -13.61 5.53 -9.28
N ALA A 65 -14.51 5.26 -10.23
CA ALA A 65 -15.55 4.24 -10.04
C ALA A 65 -14.93 2.84 -9.98
N ALA A 66 -13.92 2.57 -10.82
CA ALA A 66 -13.16 1.33 -10.78
C ALA A 66 -12.40 1.16 -9.46
N LEU A 67 -11.75 2.22 -8.97
CA LEU A 67 -11.06 2.20 -7.66
C LEU A 67 -12.03 1.91 -6.50
N MET A 68 -13.16 2.63 -6.43
CA MET A 68 -14.14 2.43 -5.37
C MET A 68 -14.75 1.02 -5.41
N LYS A 69 -14.94 0.47 -6.61
CA LYS A 69 -15.38 -0.92 -6.78
C LYS A 69 -14.34 -1.91 -6.24
N SER A 70 -13.07 -1.77 -6.60
CA SER A 70 -12.02 -2.69 -6.13
C SER A 70 -11.82 -2.63 -4.62
N LEU A 71 -11.89 -1.43 -4.03
CA LEU A 71 -11.80 -1.29 -2.56
C LEU A 71 -12.98 -1.96 -1.86
N LYS A 72 -14.19 -1.81 -2.39
CA LYS A 72 -15.37 -2.52 -1.86
C LYS A 72 -15.21 -4.03 -1.94
N GLU A 73 -14.70 -4.54 -3.07
CA GLU A 73 -14.43 -5.98 -3.25
C GLU A 73 -13.35 -6.51 -2.31
N ALA A 74 -12.37 -5.65 -1.95
CA ALA A 74 -11.34 -5.95 -0.95
C ALA A 74 -11.84 -5.83 0.51
N GLY A 75 -13.10 -5.44 0.73
CA GLY A 75 -13.70 -5.37 2.07
C GLY A 75 -13.49 -4.05 2.81
N TYR A 76 -13.21 -2.95 2.09
CA TYR A 76 -13.14 -1.62 2.69
C TYR A 76 -14.53 -1.06 2.96
N GLU A 77 -14.70 -0.43 4.12
CA GLU A 77 -15.91 0.28 4.50
C GLU A 77 -16.06 1.61 3.76
N ALA A 78 -17.28 2.15 3.69
CA ALA A 78 -17.57 3.37 2.94
C ALA A 78 -16.68 4.57 3.33
N GLY A 79 -16.41 4.75 4.63
CA GLY A 79 -15.50 5.79 5.13
C GLY A 79 -14.05 5.52 4.73
N GLU A 80 -13.57 4.29 4.91
CA GLU A 80 -12.20 3.89 4.55
C GLU A 80 -11.93 4.06 3.05
N MET A 81 -12.92 3.75 2.20
CA MET A 81 -12.79 3.94 0.75
C MET A 81 -12.65 5.42 0.36
N GLN A 82 -13.37 6.32 1.03
CA GLN A 82 -13.25 7.76 0.77
C GLN A 82 -11.89 8.29 1.24
N ASP A 83 -11.41 7.85 2.39
CA ASP A 83 -10.09 8.22 2.91
C ASP A 83 -8.97 7.69 1.99
N TYR A 84 -9.09 6.44 1.53
CA TYR A 84 -8.14 5.83 0.59
C TYR A 84 -8.10 6.59 -0.74
N LYS A 85 -9.26 6.93 -1.30
CA LYS A 85 -9.36 7.77 -2.50
C LYS A 85 -8.67 9.12 -2.30
N ARG A 86 -8.99 9.83 -1.20
CA ARG A 86 -8.41 11.15 -0.91
C ARG A 86 -6.89 11.08 -0.81
N LYS A 87 -6.36 10.15 0.01
CA LYS A 87 -4.90 9.98 0.16
C LYS A 87 -4.22 9.58 -1.14
N SER A 88 -4.84 8.73 -1.95
CA SER A 88 -4.30 8.37 -3.26
C SER A 88 -4.17 9.60 -4.16
N ALA A 89 -5.19 10.45 -4.22
CA ALA A 89 -5.16 11.69 -4.99
C ALA A 89 -4.13 12.70 -4.48
N GLU A 90 -3.95 12.82 -3.16
CA GLU A 90 -3.03 13.80 -2.56
C GLU A 90 -1.55 13.39 -2.64
N LEU A 91 -1.28 12.09 -2.51
CA LEU A 91 0.07 11.58 -2.29
C LEU A 91 0.71 10.95 -3.53
N VAL A 92 -0.09 10.52 -4.51
CA VAL A 92 0.42 9.66 -5.60
C VAL A 92 0.07 10.11 -7.02
N CYS A 93 -0.95 10.96 -7.22
CA CYS A 93 -1.58 11.22 -8.53
C CYS A 93 -1.11 12.44 -9.36
#